data_AF-A0A5J4QU89-F1
#
_entry.id   AF-A0A5J4QU89-F1
#
_cell.length_a   1.000
_cell.length_b   1.000
_cell.length_c   1.000
_cell.angle_alpha   90.00
_cell.angle_beta   90.00
_cell.angle_gamma   90.00
#
_symmetry.space_group_name_H-M   'P 1'
#
loop_
_entity.id
_entity.type
_entity.pdbx_description
1 polymer ?
#
loop_
_entity_poly.entity_id
_entity_poly.type
_entity_poly.pdbx_seq_one_letter_code
_entity_poly.pdbx_strand_id
1 'polypeptide(L)' 'MIFEAELKDICHPYSDQLTENAINIPVYSIHEMLAEKIRALIQRSYTAPRDYYDIWYLNKYMENIDWQAIKNAFI' A
#
# COMPACT_ATOMS: atom_id res chain seq x y z
N MET A 1 7.94 -10.04 -0.18
CA MET A 1 6.48 -10.18 -0.11
C MET A 1 6.15 -11.26 0.89
N ILE A 2 5.70 -10.83 2.06
CA ILE A 2 5.37 -11.68 3.21
C ILE A 2 3.85 -11.83 3.32
N PHE A 3 3.09 -10.84 2.86
CA PHE A 3 1.64 -10.91 2.77
C PHE A 3 1.18 -11.40 1.39
N GLU A 4 0.07 -12.14 1.39
CA GLU A 4 -0.62 -12.53 0.16
C GLU A 4 -1.16 -11.31 -0.60
N ALA A 5 -1.24 -11.43 -1.92
CA ALA A 5 -1.85 -10.40 -2.74
C ALA A 5 -3.36 -10.30 -2.46
N GLU A 6 -3.87 -9.07 -2.42
CA GLU A 6 -5.31 -8.80 -2.34
C GLU A 6 -5.85 -8.55 -3.75
N LEU A 7 -7.07 -9.03 -4.03
CA LEU A 7 -7.76 -8.69 -5.27
C LEU A 7 -8.54 -7.39 -5.05
N LYS A 8 -8.31 -6.39 -5.90
CA LYS A 8 -9.03 -5.11 -5.89
C LYS A 8 -9.44 -4.71 -7.30
N ASP A 9 -10.56 -4.02 -7.40
CA ASP A 9 -10.99 -3.40 -8.64
C ASP A 9 -10.27 -2.06 -8.86
N ILE A 10 -10.07 -1.68 -10.13
CA ILE A 10 -9.52 -0.37 -10.45
C ILE A 10 -10.48 0.73 -9.99
N CYS A 11 -9.95 1.71 -9.24
CA CYS A 11 -10.66 2.96 -8.98
C CYS A 11 -10.69 3.81 -10.27
N HIS A 12 -11.84 3.84 -10.93
CA HIS A 12 -12.02 4.51 -12.22
C HIS A 12 -13.13 5.58 -12.14
N PRO A 13 -12.78 6.85 -11.86
CA PRO A 13 -13.76 7.94 -11.75
C PRO A 13 -14.12 8.57 -13.11
N TYR A 14 -13.63 8.03 -14.21
CA TYR A 14 -13.83 8.57 -15.56
C TYR A 14 -15.03 7.91 -16.24
N SER A 15 -15.49 8.54 -17.32
CA SER A 15 -16.72 8.15 -18.03
C SER A 15 -16.55 6.97 -18.97
N ASP A 16 -15.31 6.62 -19.33
CA ASP A 16 -15.02 5.46 -20.16
C ASP A 16 -15.30 4.15 -19.42
N GLN A 17 -15.54 3.09 -20.19
CA GLN A 17 -15.77 1.77 -19.63
C GLN A 17 -14.47 0.99 -19.64
N LEU A 18 -14.08 0.48 -18.48
CA LEU A 18 -12.96 -0.44 -18.38
C LEU A 18 -13.36 -1.83 -18.87
N THR A 19 -12.37 -2.56 -19.37
CA THR A 19 -12.55 -3.97 -19.76
C THR A 19 -12.67 -4.86 -18.51
N GLU A 20 -13.14 -6.09 -18.69
CA GLU A 20 -13.26 -7.09 -17.60
C GLU A 20 -11.92 -7.34 -16.88
N ASN A 21 -10.80 -7.09 -17.55
CA ASN A 21 -9.45 -7.19 -16.98
C ASN A 21 -9.16 -6.13 -15.89
N ALA A 22 -10.02 -5.13 -15.72
CA ALA A 22 -9.91 -4.11 -14.67
C ALA A 22 -10.53 -4.53 -13.33
N ILE A 23 -11.11 -5.73 -13.28
CA ILE A 23 -11.75 -6.30 -12.10
C ILE A 23 -10.77 -7.32 -11.48
N ASN A 24 -10.75 -7.45 -10.16
CA ASN A 24 -9.94 -8.44 -9.44
C ASN A 24 -8.43 -8.38 -9.78
N ILE A 25 -7.83 -7.19 -9.76
CA ILE A 25 -6.40 -7.05 -9.98
C ILE A 25 -5.65 -7.46 -8.70
N PRO A 26 -4.65 -8.35 -8.80
CA PRO A 26 -3.79 -8.66 -7.67
C PRO A 26 -2.93 -7.44 -7.33
N VAL A 27 -3.13 -6.90 -6.14
CA VAL A 27 -2.37 -5.80 -5.58
C VAL A 27 -1.71 -6.23 -4.27
N TYR A 28 -0.71 -5.46 -3.86
CA TYR A 28 -0.13 -5.62 -2.53
C TYR A 28 -1.18 -5.39 -1.45
N SER A 29 -1.11 -6.18 -0.38
CA SER A 29 -1.88 -5.88 0.83
C SER A 29 -1.46 -4.52 1.39
N ILE A 30 -2.37 -3.90 2.15
CA ILE A 30 -2.06 -2.61 2.77
C ILE A 30 -0.88 -2.70 3.75
N HIS A 31 -0.74 -3.82 4.45
CA HIS A 31 0.37 -4.09 5.37
C HIS A 31 1.71 -4.22 4.63
N GLU A 32 1.74 -4.90 3.47
CA GLU A 32 2.95 -4.96 2.64
C GLU A 32 3.33 -3.57 2.11
N MET A 33 2.35 -2.80 1.61
CA MET A 33 2.59 -1.44 1.12
C MET A 33 3.18 -0.54 2.22
N LEU A 34 2.62 -0.57 3.43
CA LEU A 34 3.12 0.21 4.56
C LEU A 34 4.53 -0.23 4.99
N ALA A 35 4.80 -1.55 5.04
CA ALA A 35 6.12 -2.08 5.37
C ALA A 35 7.18 -1.59 4.36
N GLU A 36 6.88 -1.66 3.06
CA GLU A 36 7.77 -1.17 2.00
C GLU A 36 7.96 0.35 2.05
N LYS A 37 6.92 1.13 2.37
CA LYS A 37 7.04 2.59 2.52
C LYS A 37 7.95 2.97 3.69
N ILE A 38 7.80 2.31 4.83
CA ILE A 38 8.66 2.53 6.00
C ILE A 38 10.10 2.10 5.72
N ARG A 39 10.30 0.95 5.05
CA ARG A 39 11.61 0.50 4.59
C ARG A 39 12.27 1.52 3.68
N ALA A 40 11.55 2.00 2.66
CA ALA A 40 12.04 3.01 1.74
C ALA A 40 12.40 4.32 2.47
N LEU A 41 11.59 4.75 3.44
CA LEU A 41 11.85 5.94 4.23
C LEU A 41 13.15 5.82 5.03
N ILE A 42 13.42 4.66 5.63
CA ILE A 42 14.62 4.42 6.46
C ILE A 42 15.87 4.22 5.60
N GLN A 43 15.76 3.51 4.48
CA GLN A 43 16.92 3.13 3.66
C GLN A 43 17.38 4.22 2.68
N ARG A 44 16.51 5.18 2.34
CA ARG A 44 16.90 6.29 1.46
C ARG A 44 17.87 7.23 2.18
N SER A 45 18.89 7.68 1.45
CA SER A 45 19.85 8.68 1.92
C SER A 45 19.26 10.08 2.10
N TYR A 46 18.04 10.31 1.58
CA TYR A 46 17.27 11.53 1.76
C TYR A 46 15.83 11.19 2.14
N THR A 47 15.23 12.03 2.98
CA THR A 47 13.85 11.86 3.39
C THR A 47 12.92 12.47 2.34
N ALA A 48 12.22 11.63 1.57
CA ALA A 48 11.30 12.13 0.54
C ALA A 48 9.96 12.53 1.19
N PRO A 49 9.51 13.80 1.08
CA PRO A 49 8.25 14.26 1.69
C PRO A 49 7.03 13.40 1.33
N ARG A 50 7.02 12.82 0.13
CA ARG A 50 5.97 11.90 -0.33
C ARG A 50 5.83 10.65 0.54
N ASP A 51 6.93 10.08 1.04
CA ASP A 51 6.85 8.84 1.83
C ASP A 51 6.20 9.12 3.19
N TYR A 52 6.47 10.30 3.78
CA TYR A 52 5.77 10.75 4.99
C TYR A 52 4.27 10.95 4.75
N TYR A 53 3.91 11.57 3.63
CA TYR A 53 2.50 11.76 3.27
C TYR A 53 1.79 10.42 3.09
N ASP A 54 2.40 9.49 2.35
CA ASP A 54 1.84 8.15 2.12
C ASP A 54 1.60 7.41 3.45
N ILE A 55 2.62 7.37 4.32
CA ILE A 55 2.51 6.70 5.63
C ILE A 55 1.43 7.35 6.51
N TRP A 56 1.41 8.69 6.58
CA TRP A 56 0.40 9.41 7.35
C TRP A 56 -1.02 9.19 6.81
N TYR A 57 -1.19 9.28 5.49
CA TYR A 57 -2.48 9.13 4.83
C TYR A 57 -3.03 7.73 5.06
N LEU A 58 -2.22 6.69 4.82
CA LEU A 58 -2.64 5.31 5.03
C LEU A 58 -2.97 5.04 6.50
N ASN A 59 -2.14 5.51 7.45
CA ASN A 59 -2.43 5.40 8.88
C ASN A 59 -3.74 6.09 9.30
N LYS A 60 -4.09 7.20 8.64
CA LYS A 60 -5.27 8.00 9.00
C LYS A 60 -6.57 7.43 8.43
N TYR A 61 -6.54 6.89 7.22
CA TYR A 61 -7.77 6.55 6.47
C TYR A 61 -8.00 5.05 6.30
N MET A 62 -7.02 4.20 6.60
CA MET A 62 -7.21 2.75 6.58
C MET A 62 -7.53 2.24 7.99
N GLU A 63 -8.52 1.37 8.08
CA GLU A 63 -8.90 0.71 9.32
C GLU A 63 -8.10 -0.60 9.50
N ASN A 64 -8.02 -1.08 10.74
CA ASN A 64 -7.45 -2.40 11.07
C ASN A 64 -5.99 -2.60 10.64
N ILE A 65 -5.19 -1.54 10.63
CA ILE A 65 -3.74 -1.66 10.41
C ILE A 65 -3.11 -2.42 11.59
N ASP A 66 -2.52 -3.57 11.29
CA ASP A 66 -1.72 -4.35 12.25
C ASP A 66 -0.26 -3.92 12.16
N TRP A 67 0.11 -2.98 13.05
CA TRP A 67 1.47 -2.46 13.16
C TRP A 67 2.50 -3.51 13.60
N GLN A 68 2.09 -4.57 14.31
CA GLN A 68 2.99 -5.66 14.67
C GLN A 68 3.31 -6.52 13.44
N ALA A 69 2.31 -6.85 12.64
CA ALA A 69 2.52 -7.57 11.38
C ALA A 69 3.43 -6.77 10.42
N ILE A 70 3.21 -5.47 10.29
CA ILE A 70 4.06 -4.58 9.47
C ILE A 70 5.50 -4.56 9.96
N LYS A 71 5.71 -4.47 11.27
CA LYS A 71 7.05 -4.50 11.88
C LYS A 71 7.74 -5.84 11.62
N ASN A 72 7.03 -6.95 11.73
CA ASN A 72 7.58 -8.27 11.44
C ASN A 72 7.95 -8.42 9.97
N ALA A 73 7.18 -7.80 9.07
CA ALA A 73 7.49 -7.78 7.64
C ALA A 73 8.72 -6.92 7.28
N PHE A 74 9.25 -6.15 8.23
CA PHE A 74 10.48 -5.37 8.06
C PHE A 74 11.76 -6.24 8.17
N ILE A 75 11.70 -7.35 8.92
CA ILE A 75 12.84 -8.21 9.29
C ILE A 75 13.49 -8.86 8.06
#